data_AF-A0A0A7PMG0-F1
#
_entry.id   AF-A0A0A7PMG0-F1
#
_cell.length_a   1.000
_cell.length_b   1.000
_cell.length_c   1.000
_cell.angle_alpha   90.00
_cell.angle_beta   90.00
_cell.angle_gamma   90.00
#
_symmetry.space_group_name_H-M   'P 1'
#
loop_
_entity.id
_entity.type
_entity.pdbx_description
1 polymer ?
#
loop_
_entity_poly.entity_id
_entity_poly.type
_entity_poly.pdbx_seq_one_letter_code
_entity_poly.pdbx_strand_id
1 'polypeptide(L)'
;MTSQPQRNAPQGEKVGLLKYAWRNLGIRKLVLERRFRTLELEWKAARAKVRQYHGVPANILIIPSDPELLTSSTGDQAMIGAIVAYWRHAIPHARINVAVANDVAAAAAQAIGLTPLRLLTSAATFEAAIEQVKACEIGTVVAMGADVLDGSYNVAFSGRQLMLLDLLARGGADSYVTGFSVSQDFHPRIARLFDALDASVRINLRDPVSFGRFQRASTAQSHLVADVAFLLDPRVSSLTEEISGWIADQRRTGRLVLGLNCHPLLLELEDRHDLDRFLDAFVEAIADFAARRELAFLMIDHDSRGSSSDAICLRPIYDRLLRRMGAEHILYPDERLAADEIKAVVGDLDGVVSGRMHLMIAAMGAGTPVFGIDYKDKMEGLLNHFGLPTDSLCTAADFMRGDDRPAVLLTEFVDRIDAIRTHVAEAKPLVKAAARQNFAAAA
;
A
#
# COMPACT_ATOMS: atom_id res chain seq x y z
N MET A 1 -7.37 48.99 40.42
CA MET A 1 -6.32 48.00 40.70
C MET A 1 -6.45 46.88 39.69
N THR A 2 -5.95 47.10 38.48
CA THR A 2 -4.71 46.49 37.94
C THR A 2 -4.83 44.98 37.73
N SER A 3 -5.46 44.58 36.64
CA SER A 3 -5.27 43.26 36.03
C SER A 3 -3.99 43.31 35.17
N GLN A 4 -2.97 42.58 35.60
CA GLN A 4 -1.79 42.28 34.78
C GLN A 4 -2.16 41.21 33.72
N PRO A 5 -1.69 41.33 32.47
CA PRO A 5 -1.78 40.25 31.51
C PRO A 5 -0.63 39.24 31.76
N GLN A 6 -0.98 37.99 32.10
CA GLN A 6 -0.03 36.88 32.03
C GLN A 6 0.35 36.63 30.57
N ARG A 7 1.61 36.97 30.24
CA ARG A 7 2.28 36.56 29.00
C ARG A 7 2.38 35.04 28.96
N ASN A 8 1.54 34.40 28.16
CA ASN A 8 1.81 33.06 27.65
C ASN A 8 2.46 33.18 26.27
N ALA A 9 3.74 32.84 26.19
CA ALA A 9 4.47 32.55 24.95
C ALA A 9 5.47 31.42 25.25
N PRO A 10 5.98 30.68 24.25
CA PRO A 10 5.25 29.88 23.28
C PRO A 10 5.79 28.43 23.33
N GLN A 11 5.04 27.48 23.91
CA GLN A 11 5.45 26.06 23.87
C GLN A 11 5.22 25.42 22.49
N GLY A 12 4.38 25.99 21.63
CA GLY A 12 4.11 25.52 20.27
C GLY A 12 5.24 25.79 19.25
N GLU A 13 5.89 26.96 19.33
CA GLU A 13 6.94 27.34 18.37
C GLU A 13 8.22 26.52 18.53
N LYS A 14 8.63 26.20 19.76
CA LYS A 14 9.84 25.39 20.00
C LYS A 14 9.69 23.95 19.50
N VAL A 15 8.50 23.36 19.62
CA VAL A 15 8.20 22.02 19.08
C VAL A 15 8.15 22.05 17.55
N GLY A 16 7.64 23.14 16.96
CA GLY A 16 7.67 23.39 15.52
C GLY A 16 9.10 23.51 14.97
N LEU A 17 9.95 24.32 15.60
CA LEU A 17 11.36 24.49 15.26
C LEU A 17 12.19 23.21 15.42
N LEU A 18 11.95 22.43 16.48
CA LEU A 18 12.62 21.13 16.69
C LEU A 18 12.18 20.09 15.65
N LYS A 19 10.89 20.00 15.33
CA LYS A 19 10.39 19.11 14.25
C LYS A 19 10.90 19.57 12.87
N TYR A 20 10.96 20.88 12.63
CA TYR A 20 11.52 21.47 11.41
C TYR A 20 13.02 21.18 11.29
N ALA A 21 13.82 21.44 12.32
CA ALA A 21 15.25 21.12 12.38
C ALA A 21 15.51 19.62 12.22
N TRP A 22 14.74 18.78 12.90
CA TRP A 22 14.79 17.32 12.78
C TRP A 22 14.57 16.86 11.34
N ARG A 23 13.61 17.47 10.63
CA ARG A 23 13.22 17.08 9.28
C ARG A 23 14.08 17.73 8.17
N ASN A 24 14.52 18.97 8.35
CA ASN A 24 15.10 19.80 7.27
C ASN A 24 16.61 20.05 7.43
N LEU A 25 17.22 19.84 8.60
CA LEU A 25 18.67 20.00 8.80
C LEU A 25 19.45 18.68 8.68
N GLY A 26 18.88 17.65 8.06
CA GLY A 26 19.54 16.35 7.85
C GLY A 26 19.78 15.51 9.12
N ILE A 27 19.37 16.01 10.31
CA ILE A 27 19.54 15.33 11.60
C ILE A 27 18.84 13.98 11.59
N ARG A 28 17.59 13.91 11.11
CA ARG A 28 16.87 12.63 10.95
C ARG A 28 17.65 11.64 10.09
N LYS A 29 18.17 12.08 8.94
CA LYS A 29 18.96 11.23 8.04
C LYS A 29 20.20 10.67 8.76
N LEU A 30 20.95 11.52 9.46
CA LEU A 30 22.10 11.11 10.29
C LEU A 30 21.73 10.09 11.38
N VAL A 31 20.61 10.29 12.07
CA VAL A 31 20.13 9.35 13.10
C VAL A 31 19.75 8.01 12.49
N LEU A 32 19.01 8.00 11.38
CA LEU A 32 18.61 6.77 10.69
C LEU A 32 19.83 6.02 10.13
N GLU A 33 20.80 6.73 9.56
CA GLU A 33 22.08 6.18 9.11
C GLU A 33 22.88 5.54 10.26
N ARG A 34 22.93 6.21 11.42
CA ARG A 34 23.58 5.65 12.61
C ARG A 34 22.86 4.38 13.09
N ARG A 35 21.53 4.39 13.15
CA ARG A 35 20.71 3.22 13.52
C ARG A 35 20.94 2.06 12.57
N PHE A 36 20.97 2.33 11.26
CA PHE A 36 21.29 1.31 10.25
C PHE A 36 22.66 0.69 10.50
N ARG A 37 23.70 1.50 10.75
CA ARG A 37 25.05 0.96 11.04
C ARG A 37 25.07 0.09 12.30
N THR A 38 24.34 0.46 13.34
CA THR A 38 24.21 -0.37 14.55
C THR A 38 23.57 -1.73 14.21
N LEU A 39 22.46 -1.71 13.46
CA LEU A 39 21.80 -2.94 13.00
C LEU A 39 22.72 -3.77 12.10
N GLU A 40 23.49 -3.14 11.22
CA GLU A 40 24.42 -3.81 10.32
C GLU A 40 25.53 -4.57 11.08
N LEU A 41 26.07 -3.97 12.15
CA LEU A 41 27.05 -4.62 13.02
C LEU A 41 26.44 -5.81 13.77
N GLU A 42 25.24 -5.63 14.30
CA GLU A 42 24.49 -6.68 14.99
C GLU A 42 24.17 -7.84 14.05
N TRP A 43 23.70 -7.53 12.84
CA TRP A 43 23.42 -8.51 11.79
C TRP A 43 24.67 -9.32 11.41
N LYS A 44 25.81 -8.66 11.21
CA LYS A 44 27.09 -9.34 10.93
C LYS A 44 27.50 -10.29 12.05
N ALA A 45 27.34 -9.87 13.31
CA ALA A 45 27.64 -10.70 14.47
C ALA A 45 26.68 -11.89 14.59
N ALA A 46 25.37 -11.67 14.38
CA ALA A 46 24.36 -12.73 14.38
C ALA A 46 24.60 -13.73 13.25
N ARG A 47 24.88 -13.24 12.03
CA ARG A 47 25.16 -14.05 10.84
C ARG A 47 26.30 -15.05 11.05
N ALA A 48 27.34 -14.67 11.79
CA ALA A 48 28.45 -15.57 12.12
C ALA A 48 28.07 -16.72 13.09
N LYS A 49 26.96 -16.58 13.82
CA LYS A 49 26.47 -17.54 14.81
C LYS A 49 25.28 -18.38 14.31
N VAL A 50 24.57 -17.94 13.27
CA VAL A 50 23.39 -18.65 12.76
C VAL A 50 23.79 -20.07 12.36
N ARG A 51 23.06 -21.04 12.89
CA ARG A 51 23.16 -22.46 12.52
C ARG A 51 21.83 -22.86 11.89
N GLN A 52 21.91 -23.77 10.92
CA GLN A 52 20.72 -24.37 10.33
C GLN A 52 19.86 -25.02 11.41
N TYR A 53 18.55 -24.80 11.33
CA TYR A 53 17.59 -25.40 12.25
C TYR A 53 17.39 -26.87 11.86
N HIS A 54 17.45 -27.78 12.84
CA HIS A 54 17.21 -29.21 12.63
C HIS A 54 15.75 -29.54 12.96
N GLY A 55 14.98 -29.99 11.97
CA GLY A 55 13.56 -30.33 12.07
C GLY A 55 12.85 -30.16 10.73
N VAL A 56 11.58 -30.57 10.62
CA VAL A 56 10.71 -30.20 9.48
C VAL A 56 9.87 -29.02 9.95
N PRO A 57 10.31 -27.77 9.75
CA PRO A 57 9.58 -26.63 10.28
C PRO A 57 8.38 -26.37 9.38
N ALA A 58 7.18 -26.27 9.97
CA ALA A 58 5.92 -26.25 9.22
C ALA A 58 5.17 -24.91 9.33
N ASN A 59 5.62 -23.99 10.19
CA ASN A 59 4.91 -22.74 10.45
C ASN A 59 5.43 -21.59 9.59
N ILE A 60 4.58 -20.59 9.38
CA ILE A 60 4.87 -19.44 8.53
C ILE A 60 5.03 -18.19 9.39
N LEU A 61 5.96 -17.31 9.00
CA LEU A 61 6.11 -15.98 9.55
C LEU A 61 5.92 -14.92 8.45
N ILE A 62 5.00 -13.99 8.68
CA ILE A 62 4.86 -12.78 7.88
C ILE A 62 5.66 -11.65 8.55
N ILE A 63 6.57 -11.00 7.84
CA ILE A 63 7.19 -9.74 8.23
C ILE A 63 6.43 -8.62 7.49
N PRO A 64 5.57 -7.84 8.16
CA PRO A 64 4.70 -6.87 7.48
C PRO A 64 5.44 -5.58 7.11
N SER A 65 4.88 -4.86 6.13
CA SER A 65 5.32 -3.52 5.69
C SER A 65 5.20 -2.47 6.78
N ASP A 66 4.24 -2.63 7.71
CA ASP A 66 4.03 -1.79 8.88
C ASP A 66 3.77 -2.66 10.12
N PRO A 67 4.81 -2.97 10.93
CA PRO A 67 4.66 -3.79 12.13
C PRO A 67 4.06 -3.05 13.31
N GLU A 68 3.79 -1.75 13.20
CA GLU A 68 3.21 -0.93 14.27
C GLU A 68 1.69 -0.81 14.15
N LEU A 69 1.18 -0.71 12.92
CA LEU A 69 -0.25 -0.51 12.65
C LEU A 69 -0.91 -1.67 11.90
N LEU A 70 -0.13 -2.56 11.29
CA LEU A 70 -0.49 -3.82 10.62
C LEU A 70 -1.62 -3.78 9.58
N THR A 71 -2.84 -3.47 10.00
CA THR A 71 -4.08 -3.51 9.22
C THR A 71 -4.77 -2.16 9.09
N SER A 72 -4.15 -1.05 9.50
CA SER A 72 -4.76 0.29 9.39
C SER A 72 -4.90 0.77 7.93
N SER A 73 -3.97 0.40 7.04
CA SER A 73 -4.11 0.58 5.60
C SER A 73 -4.86 -0.59 4.99
N THR A 74 -5.86 -0.32 4.16
CA THR A 74 -6.59 -1.38 3.48
C THR A 74 -5.73 -2.04 2.38
N GLY A 75 -4.68 -1.37 1.89
CA GLY A 75 -3.65 -2.01 1.05
C GLY A 75 -2.88 -3.10 1.79
N ASP A 76 -2.42 -2.81 3.01
CA ASP A 76 -1.72 -3.80 3.85
C ASP A 76 -2.66 -4.96 4.25
N GLN A 77 -3.93 -4.66 4.54
CA GLN A 77 -4.95 -5.70 4.74
C GLN A 77 -5.07 -6.63 3.53
N ALA A 78 -5.11 -6.09 2.31
CA ALA A 78 -5.22 -6.87 1.07
C ALA A 78 -4.01 -7.79 0.89
N MET A 79 -2.80 -7.27 1.10
CA MET A 79 -1.57 -8.05 0.97
C MET A 79 -1.48 -9.16 2.04
N ILE A 80 -1.77 -8.84 3.31
CA ILE A 80 -1.79 -9.83 4.39
C ILE A 80 -2.85 -10.89 4.10
N GLY A 81 -4.07 -10.50 3.73
CA GLY A 81 -5.16 -11.42 3.39
C GLY A 81 -4.78 -12.38 2.26
N ALA A 82 -4.15 -11.87 1.20
CA ALA A 82 -3.66 -12.67 0.08
C ALA A 82 -2.56 -13.66 0.49
N ILE A 83 -1.57 -13.22 1.27
CA ILE A 83 -0.50 -14.08 1.79
C ILE A 83 -1.09 -15.18 2.67
N VAL A 84 -1.99 -14.82 3.59
CA VAL A 84 -2.65 -15.76 4.51
C VAL A 84 -3.47 -16.79 3.74
N ALA A 85 -4.28 -16.37 2.77
CA ALA A 85 -5.10 -17.27 1.96
C ALA A 85 -4.23 -18.27 1.17
N TYR A 86 -3.16 -17.78 0.52
CA TYR A 86 -2.24 -18.64 -0.22
C TYR A 86 -1.62 -19.72 0.68
N TRP A 87 -1.08 -19.33 1.83
CA TRP A 87 -0.37 -20.28 2.68
C TRP A 87 -1.28 -21.19 3.50
N ARG A 88 -2.50 -20.76 3.86
CA ARG A 88 -3.51 -21.67 4.41
C ARG A 88 -3.90 -22.75 3.41
N HIS A 89 -3.90 -22.45 2.11
CA HIS A 89 -4.14 -23.45 1.09
C HIS A 89 -2.92 -24.38 0.91
N ALA A 90 -1.72 -23.82 0.86
CA ALA A 90 -0.49 -24.57 0.64
C ALA A 90 -0.12 -25.48 1.81
N ILE A 91 -0.31 -25.02 3.05
CA ILE A 91 0.02 -25.76 4.28
C ILE A 91 -1.14 -25.60 5.29
N PRO A 92 -2.26 -26.35 5.16
CA PRO A 92 -3.48 -26.14 5.95
C PRO A 92 -3.32 -26.23 7.47
N HIS A 93 -2.32 -26.96 7.95
CA HIS A 93 -2.05 -27.14 9.38
C HIS A 93 -1.04 -26.14 9.95
N ALA A 94 -0.42 -25.31 9.10
CA ALA A 94 0.57 -24.34 9.54
C ALA A 94 -0.07 -23.24 10.38
N ARG A 95 0.53 -22.95 11.52
CA ARG A 95 0.25 -21.71 12.24
C ARG A 95 0.91 -20.56 11.48
N ILE A 96 0.12 -19.53 11.19
CA ILE A 96 0.60 -18.31 10.56
C ILE A 96 0.89 -17.27 11.65
N ASN A 97 2.16 -16.91 11.74
CA ASN A 97 2.70 -15.95 12.68
C ASN A 97 2.96 -14.62 11.95
N VAL A 98 2.96 -13.52 12.70
CA VAL A 98 3.26 -12.20 12.14
C VAL A 98 4.16 -11.42 13.07
N ALA A 99 5.21 -10.82 12.52
CA ALA A 99 6.13 -9.98 13.26
C ALA A 99 5.48 -8.64 13.60
N VAL A 100 5.47 -8.27 14.88
CA VAL A 100 4.86 -7.03 15.38
C VAL A 100 5.86 -6.22 16.20
N ALA A 101 5.63 -4.91 16.27
CA ALA A 101 6.46 -3.97 17.01
C ALA A 101 5.84 -3.54 18.36
N ASN A 102 4.53 -3.70 18.56
CA ASN A 102 3.81 -3.23 19.74
C ASN A 102 2.52 -4.03 20.01
N ASP A 103 1.83 -3.70 21.10
CA ASP A 103 0.61 -4.36 21.58
C ASP A 103 -0.60 -4.07 20.67
N VAL A 104 -0.63 -2.90 20.03
CA VAL A 104 -1.70 -2.51 19.10
C VAL A 104 -1.67 -3.44 17.88
N ALA A 105 -0.50 -3.61 17.27
CA ALA A 105 -0.30 -4.55 16.18
C ALA A 105 -0.53 -6.01 16.60
N ALA A 106 -0.16 -6.38 17.84
CA ALA A 106 -0.43 -7.71 18.36
C ALA A 106 -1.95 -8.00 18.46
N ALA A 107 -2.73 -7.05 18.98
CA ALA A 107 -4.18 -7.16 19.04
C ALA A 107 -4.80 -7.19 17.63
N ALA A 108 -4.32 -6.36 16.71
CA ALA A 108 -4.77 -6.36 15.32
C ALA A 108 -4.51 -7.70 14.62
N ALA A 109 -3.34 -8.31 14.84
CA ALA A 109 -2.99 -9.64 14.33
C ALA A 109 -3.93 -10.72 14.87
N GLN A 110 -4.19 -10.72 16.17
CA GLN A 110 -5.10 -11.68 16.82
C GLN A 110 -6.52 -11.56 16.29
N ALA A 111 -7.00 -10.34 16.05
CA ALA A 111 -8.34 -10.09 15.51
C ALA A 111 -8.57 -10.72 14.13
N ILE A 112 -7.50 -10.91 13.33
CA ILE A 112 -7.55 -11.59 12.03
C ILE A 112 -7.03 -13.03 12.07
N GLY A 113 -6.89 -13.60 13.27
CA GLY A 113 -6.52 -15.00 13.48
C GLY A 113 -5.06 -15.33 13.21
N LEU A 114 -4.15 -14.37 13.37
CA LEU A 114 -2.70 -14.57 13.27
C LEU A 114 -2.05 -14.59 14.65
N THR A 115 -0.93 -15.30 14.76
CA THR A 115 -0.14 -15.37 16.01
C THR A 115 0.94 -14.27 16.03
N PRO A 116 0.85 -13.25 16.90
CA PRO A 116 1.84 -12.18 16.91
C PRO A 116 3.15 -12.61 17.57
N LEU A 117 4.29 -12.25 16.96
CA LEU A 117 5.63 -12.39 17.52
C LEU A 117 6.32 -11.03 17.63
N ARG A 118 6.83 -10.67 18.81
CA ARG A 118 7.44 -9.35 19.08
C ARG A 118 8.89 -9.28 18.59
N LEU A 119 9.07 -9.35 17.27
CA LEU A 119 10.39 -9.40 16.62
C LEU A 119 10.91 -8.01 16.21
N LEU A 120 10.02 -7.04 16.03
CA LEU A 120 10.33 -5.74 15.43
C LEU A 120 10.23 -4.57 16.42
N THR A 121 10.28 -4.86 17.71
CA THR A 121 10.34 -3.82 18.75
C THR A 121 11.69 -3.09 18.70
N SER A 122 11.75 -1.86 19.21
CA SER A 122 12.98 -1.06 19.27
C SER A 122 14.07 -1.69 20.16
N ALA A 123 13.69 -2.55 21.11
CA ALA A 123 14.60 -3.22 22.04
C ALA A 123 14.98 -4.65 21.60
N ALA A 124 14.27 -5.23 20.63
CA ALA A 124 14.53 -6.59 20.19
C ALA A 124 15.86 -6.67 19.44
N THR A 125 16.72 -7.60 19.86
CA THR A 125 17.94 -7.97 19.13
C THR A 125 17.64 -9.04 18.09
N PHE A 126 18.49 -9.18 17.08
CA PHE A 126 18.39 -10.26 16.10
C PHE A 126 18.52 -11.63 16.76
N GLU A 127 19.41 -11.78 17.74
CA GLU A 127 19.62 -13.03 18.48
C GLU A 127 18.33 -13.45 19.23
N ALA A 128 17.68 -12.51 19.93
CA ALA A 128 16.41 -12.77 20.61
C ALA A 128 15.26 -13.07 19.63
N ALA A 129 15.24 -12.41 18.46
CA ALA A 129 14.26 -12.66 17.42
C ALA A 129 14.41 -14.07 16.83
N ILE A 130 15.65 -14.49 16.53
CA ILE A 130 15.95 -15.84 16.03
C ILE A 130 15.50 -16.91 17.03
N GLU A 131 15.79 -16.76 18.33
CA GLU A 131 15.37 -17.74 19.34
C GLU A 131 13.85 -17.86 19.45
N GLN A 132 13.12 -16.75 19.38
CA GLN A 132 11.65 -16.79 19.33
C GLN A 132 11.12 -17.50 18.08
N VAL A 133 11.74 -17.23 16.92
CA VAL A 133 11.35 -17.86 15.65
C VAL A 133 11.63 -19.36 15.66
N LYS A 134 12.77 -19.80 16.20
CA LYS A 134 13.08 -21.22 16.41
C LYS A 134 12.06 -21.92 17.29
N ALA A 135 11.69 -21.31 18.41
CA ALA A 135 10.70 -21.86 19.33
C ALA A 135 9.30 -22.00 18.69
N CYS A 136 9.05 -21.31 17.58
CA CYS A 136 7.81 -21.40 16.82
C CYS A 136 7.88 -22.35 15.62
N GLU A 137 9.01 -23.04 15.39
CA GLU A 137 9.20 -23.99 14.29
C GLU A 137 8.87 -23.37 12.91
N ILE A 138 9.28 -22.11 12.69
CA ILE A 138 9.05 -21.40 11.43
C ILE A 138 9.94 -21.99 10.33
N GLY A 139 9.31 -22.42 9.24
CA GLY A 139 9.98 -22.97 8.05
C GLY A 139 9.85 -22.09 6.82
N THR A 140 8.91 -21.16 6.84
CA THR A 140 8.67 -20.23 5.75
C THR A 140 8.57 -18.81 6.29
N VAL A 141 9.27 -17.87 5.67
CA VAL A 141 9.25 -16.45 6.02
C VAL A 141 8.88 -15.64 4.79
N VAL A 142 7.86 -14.79 4.94
CA VAL A 142 7.36 -13.90 3.90
C VAL A 142 7.54 -12.47 4.37
N ALA A 143 8.55 -11.78 3.87
CA ALA A 143 8.65 -10.34 3.98
C ALA A 143 7.71 -9.67 2.98
N MET A 144 6.72 -8.98 3.51
CA MET A 144 5.75 -8.25 2.72
C MET A 144 6.41 -7.03 2.10
N GLY A 145 6.31 -6.93 0.77
CA GLY A 145 6.88 -5.84 -0.02
C GLY A 145 6.22 -4.49 0.22
N ALA A 146 5.36 -4.07 -0.70
CA ALA A 146 4.82 -2.70 -0.79
C ALA A 146 5.90 -1.67 -1.22
N ASP A 147 5.90 -0.46 -0.66
CA ASP A 147 6.81 0.63 -1.09
C ASP A 147 7.86 1.02 -0.05
N VAL A 148 8.09 0.18 0.97
CA VAL A 148 8.93 0.54 2.12
C VAL A 148 10.33 -0.08 2.09
N LEU A 149 10.57 -1.11 1.28
CA LEU A 149 11.80 -1.90 1.35
C LEU A 149 12.99 -1.27 0.63
N ASP A 150 12.81 -0.20 -0.14
CA ASP A 150 13.89 0.49 -0.87
C ASP A 150 14.70 1.46 0.01
N GLY A 151 14.25 1.72 1.24
CA GLY A 151 14.94 2.60 2.20
C GLY A 151 14.73 4.10 1.98
N SER A 152 13.92 4.51 0.99
CA SER A 152 13.64 5.91 0.68
C SER A 152 12.95 6.64 1.86
N TYR A 153 12.01 5.97 2.53
CA TYR A 153 11.34 6.51 3.71
C TYR A 153 12.19 6.38 4.99
N ASN A 154 12.82 5.22 5.19
CA ASN A 154 13.59 4.92 6.40
C ASN A 154 14.56 3.75 6.19
N VAL A 155 15.82 4.05 5.87
CA VAL A 155 16.90 3.07 5.69
C VAL A 155 17.06 2.08 6.85
N ALA A 156 16.93 2.51 8.11
CA ALA A 156 17.10 1.62 9.26
C ALA A 156 15.94 0.62 9.38
N PHE A 157 14.73 1.06 9.04
CA PHE A 157 13.54 0.22 9.05
C PHE A 157 13.62 -0.87 7.98
N SER A 158 13.86 -0.50 6.72
CA SER A 158 14.01 -1.45 5.61
C SER A 158 15.17 -2.42 5.87
N GLY A 159 16.30 -1.89 6.36
CA GLY A 159 17.46 -2.68 6.74
C GLY A 159 17.14 -3.74 7.79
N ARG A 160 16.40 -3.37 8.85
CA ARG A 160 16.03 -4.32 9.92
C ARG A 160 15.21 -5.50 9.39
N GLN A 161 14.23 -5.24 8.53
CA GLN A 161 13.39 -6.30 7.96
C GLN A 161 14.20 -7.26 7.09
N LEU A 162 15.03 -6.71 6.18
CA LEU A 162 15.86 -7.49 5.28
C LEU A 162 16.96 -8.28 6.03
N MET A 163 17.57 -7.70 7.06
CA MET A 163 18.55 -8.38 7.90
C MET A 163 17.92 -9.51 8.71
N LEU A 164 16.71 -9.33 9.25
CA LEU A 164 15.99 -10.41 9.91
C LEU A 164 15.68 -11.54 8.92
N LEU A 165 15.16 -11.20 7.73
CA LEU A 165 14.88 -12.17 6.67
C LEU A 165 16.14 -12.98 6.29
N ASP A 166 17.28 -12.31 6.07
CA ASP A 166 18.56 -12.97 5.75
C ASP A 166 18.97 -13.98 6.84
N LEU A 167 18.87 -13.59 8.12
CA LEU A 167 19.24 -14.47 9.22
C LEU A 167 18.34 -15.70 9.30
N LEU A 168 17.04 -15.55 9.00
CA LEU A 168 16.10 -16.67 8.98
C LEU A 168 16.34 -17.58 7.77
N ALA A 169 16.64 -17.02 6.59
CA ALA A 169 17.03 -17.76 5.39
C ALA A 169 18.28 -18.60 5.64
N ARG A 170 19.32 -18.02 6.25
CA ARG A 170 20.55 -18.72 6.66
C ARG A 170 20.30 -19.81 7.70
N GLY A 171 19.23 -19.66 8.49
CA GLY A 171 18.75 -20.68 9.40
C GLY A 171 18.06 -21.86 8.71
N GLY A 172 17.80 -21.77 7.40
CA GLY A 172 17.17 -22.81 6.59
C GLY A 172 15.68 -22.59 6.30
N ALA A 173 15.13 -21.40 6.58
CA ALA A 173 13.75 -21.10 6.23
C ALA A 173 13.60 -20.65 4.77
N ASP A 174 12.59 -21.16 4.08
CA ASP A 174 12.21 -20.68 2.75
C ASP A 174 11.78 -19.21 2.86
N SER A 175 12.52 -18.32 2.20
CA SER A 175 12.45 -16.89 2.47
C SER A 175 12.09 -16.10 1.22
N TYR A 176 11.01 -15.33 1.31
CA TYR A 176 10.42 -14.60 0.20
C TYR A 176 10.31 -13.12 0.54
N VAL A 177 10.73 -12.26 -0.38
CA VAL A 177 10.30 -10.85 -0.43
C VAL A 177 9.19 -10.77 -1.47
N THR A 178 7.96 -10.49 -1.05
CA THR A 178 6.88 -10.28 -2.02
C THR A 178 7.10 -8.99 -2.80
N GLY A 179 6.41 -8.85 -3.92
CA GLY A 179 6.54 -7.74 -4.86
C GLY A 179 6.60 -6.41 -4.14
N PHE A 180 7.74 -5.73 -4.23
CA PHE A 180 7.94 -4.39 -3.70
C PHE A 180 8.27 -3.40 -4.82
N SER A 181 8.02 -2.12 -4.57
CA SER A 181 8.44 -1.05 -5.45
C SER A 181 9.78 -0.48 -5.07
N VAL A 182 10.48 0.02 -6.09
CA VAL A 182 11.73 0.76 -5.95
C VAL A 182 11.51 2.16 -6.51
N SER A 183 11.64 3.16 -5.65
CA SER A 183 11.54 4.56 -6.04
C SER A 183 12.82 5.03 -6.75
N GLN A 184 12.81 6.27 -7.27
CA GLN A 184 14.01 6.92 -7.79
C GLN A 184 15.07 7.14 -6.70
N ASP A 185 14.65 7.24 -5.44
CA ASP A 185 15.49 7.45 -4.26
C ASP A 185 15.95 6.13 -3.61
N PHE A 186 16.14 5.08 -4.41
CA PHE A 186 16.58 3.77 -3.92
C PHE A 186 17.88 3.89 -3.11
N HIS A 187 17.82 3.55 -1.82
CA HIS A 187 18.91 3.86 -0.91
C HIS A 187 20.13 2.96 -1.18
N PRO A 188 21.34 3.50 -1.44
CA PRO A 188 22.51 2.69 -1.84
C PRO A 188 22.92 1.62 -0.83
N ARG A 189 22.74 1.87 0.48
CA ARG A 189 22.99 0.86 1.53
C ARG A 189 22.02 -0.32 1.47
N ILE A 190 20.78 -0.07 1.05
CA ILE A 190 19.78 -1.12 0.92
C ILE A 190 20.07 -1.94 -0.34
N ALA A 191 20.44 -1.30 -1.46
CA ALA A 191 20.88 -2.02 -2.65
C ALA A 191 22.04 -2.98 -2.34
N ARG A 192 23.07 -2.53 -1.61
CA ARG A 192 24.17 -3.38 -1.13
C ARG A 192 23.73 -4.46 -0.13
N LEU A 193 22.69 -4.19 0.65
CA LEU A 193 22.13 -5.18 1.57
C LEU A 193 21.45 -6.30 0.79
N PHE A 194 20.69 -5.98 -0.26
CA PHE A 194 20.11 -6.97 -1.18
C PHE A 194 21.19 -7.85 -1.81
N ASP A 195 22.30 -7.26 -2.27
CA ASP A 195 23.46 -8.01 -2.81
C ASP A 195 24.10 -8.97 -1.79
N ALA A 196 23.93 -8.69 -0.49
CA ALA A 196 24.55 -9.43 0.60
C ALA A 196 23.62 -10.44 1.29
N LEU A 197 22.34 -10.49 0.90
CA LEU A 197 21.39 -11.49 1.40
C LEU A 197 21.85 -12.90 1.01
N ASP A 198 21.33 -13.90 1.71
CA ASP A 198 21.50 -15.28 1.32
C ASP A 198 20.90 -15.55 -0.06
N ALA A 199 21.59 -16.33 -0.90
CA ALA A 199 21.17 -16.59 -2.28
C ALA A 199 19.83 -17.34 -2.36
N SER A 200 19.43 -18.01 -1.28
CA SER A 200 18.12 -18.66 -1.17
C SER A 200 16.94 -17.67 -1.04
N VAL A 201 17.19 -16.41 -0.71
CA VAL A 201 16.12 -15.41 -0.55
C VAL A 201 15.55 -15.07 -1.93
N ARG A 202 14.26 -15.37 -2.13
CA ARG A 202 13.56 -14.98 -3.35
C ARG A 202 13.18 -13.51 -3.30
N ILE A 203 13.79 -12.72 -4.19
CA ILE A 203 13.53 -11.28 -4.32
C ILE A 203 12.57 -11.04 -5.49
N ASN A 204 11.43 -10.41 -5.24
CA ASN A 204 10.42 -10.14 -6.27
C ASN A 204 10.07 -8.64 -6.33
N LEU A 205 9.97 -8.09 -7.54
CA LEU A 205 9.65 -6.69 -7.82
C LEU A 205 8.27 -6.62 -8.46
N ARG A 206 7.39 -5.77 -7.93
CA ARG A 206 5.96 -5.82 -8.27
C ARG A 206 5.57 -5.20 -9.60
N ASP A 207 6.50 -4.52 -10.28
CA ASP A 207 6.23 -3.82 -11.53
C ASP A 207 7.52 -3.59 -12.37
N PRO A 208 7.40 -3.37 -13.70
CA PRO A 208 8.56 -3.23 -14.59
C PRO A 208 9.45 -2.02 -14.27
N VAL A 209 8.87 -0.91 -13.79
CA VAL A 209 9.62 0.31 -13.46
C VAL A 209 10.52 0.06 -12.26
N SER A 210 9.95 -0.52 -11.20
CA SER A 210 10.66 -0.95 -10.00
C SER A 210 11.72 -2.02 -10.31
N PHE A 211 11.40 -2.98 -11.18
CA PHE A 211 12.34 -4.01 -11.61
C PHE A 211 13.56 -3.41 -12.32
N GLY A 212 13.34 -2.51 -13.28
CA GLY A 212 14.43 -1.82 -13.97
C GLY A 212 15.27 -0.94 -13.02
N ARG A 213 14.64 -0.25 -12.07
CA ARG A 213 15.36 0.54 -11.04
C ARG A 213 16.21 -0.35 -10.14
N PHE A 214 15.69 -1.49 -9.71
CA PHE A 214 16.41 -2.47 -8.89
C PHE A 214 17.65 -3.00 -9.62
N GLN A 215 17.49 -3.47 -10.87
CA GLN A 215 18.58 -4.06 -11.65
C GLN A 215 19.72 -3.09 -11.96
N ARG A 216 19.44 -1.78 -12.00
CA ARG A 216 20.50 -0.76 -12.18
C ARG A 216 21.32 -0.53 -10.91
N ALA A 217 20.76 -0.82 -9.74
CA ALA A 217 21.36 -0.49 -8.45
C ALA A 217 21.88 -1.70 -7.66
N SER A 218 21.36 -2.90 -7.93
CA SER A 218 21.72 -4.16 -7.27
C SER A 218 22.01 -5.25 -8.30
N THR A 219 22.92 -6.14 -7.93
CA THR A 219 23.31 -7.34 -8.66
C THR A 219 22.56 -8.59 -8.22
N ALA A 220 21.74 -8.49 -7.17
CA ALA A 220 20.98 -9.62 -6.65
C ALA A 220 20.00 -10.18 -7.70
N GLN A 221 19.89 -11.51 -7.75
CA GLN A 221 18.90 -12.16 -8.60
C GLN A 221 17.50 -11.73 -8.16
N SER A 222 16.71 -11.26 -9.11
CA SER A 222 15.40 -10.68 -8.85
C SER A 222 14.42 -11.07 -9.96
N HIS A 223 13.14 -11.08 -9.61
CA HIS A 223 12.07 -11.53 -10.49
C HIS A 223 11.00 -10.45 -10.63
N LEU A 224 10.55 -10.20 -11.85
CA LEU A 224 9.36 -9.39 -12.10
C LEU A 224 8.11 -10.22 -11.79
N VAL A 225 7.28 -9.71 -10.89
CA VAL A 225 5.99 -10.30 -10.49
C VAL A 225 4.92 -9.21 -10.51
N ALA A 226 3.66 -9.58 -10.25
CA ALA A 226 2.63 -8.62 -9.89
C ALA A 226 2.47 -8.54 -8.36
N ASP A 227 1.79 -7.49 -7.88
CA ASP A 227 1.50 -7.30 -6.46
C ASP A 227 0.65 -8.47 -5.90
N VAL A 228 0.97 -8.93 -4.70
CA VAL A 228 0.24 -10.06 -4.06
C VAL A 228 -1.23 -9.72 -3.79
N ALA A 229 -1.60 -8.45 -3.65
CA ALA A 229 -2.99 -8.03 -3.44
C ALA A 229 -3.93 -8.40 -4.61
N PHE A 230 -3.40 -8.71 -5.81
CA PHE A 230 -4.21 -9.28 -6.89
C PHE A 230 -4.82 -10.66 -6.56
N LEU A 231 -4.26 -11.37 -5.58
CA LEU A 231 -4.72 -12.68 -5.12
C LEU A 231 -5.79 -12.60 -4.04
N LEU A 232 -6.14 -11.41 -3.55
CA LEU A 232 -7.20 -11.26 -2.56
C LEU A 232 -8.55 -11.66 -3.17
N ASP A 233 -9.24 -12.57 -2.48
CA ASP A 233 -10.61 -12.96 -2.82
C ASP A 233 -11.62 -11.94 -2.27
N PRO A 234 -12.67 -11.59 -3.03
CA PRO A 234 -13.72 -10.72 -2.55
C PRO A 234 -14.55 -11.39 -1.45
N ARG A 235 -15.03 -10.59 -0.50
CA ARG A 235 -15.97 -11.04 0.54
C ARG A 235 -17.27 -10.26 0.45
N VAL A 236 -18.38 -10.98 0.42
CA VAL A 236 -19.72 -10.40 0.56
C VAL A 236 -20.09 -10.32 2.04
N SER A 237 -20.57 -9.16 2.45
CA SER A 237 -21.20 -8.86 3.74
C SER A 237 -22.50 -8.07 3.54
N SER A 238 -23.28 -7.89 4.60
CA SER A 238 -24.51 -7.09 4.55
C SER A 238 -24.28 -5.67 4.02
N LEU A 239 -23.16 -5.03 4.41
CA LEU A 239 -22.80 -3.70 3.93
C LEU A 239 -22.48 -3.71 2.43
N THR A 240 -21.76 -4.73 1.95
CA THR A 240 -21.48 -4.83 0.50
C THR A 240 -22.76 -5.10 -0.30
N GLU A 241 -23.70 -5.88 0.23
CA GLU A 241 -24.99 -6.14 -0.44
C GLU A 241 -25.83 -4.88 -0.56
N GLU A 242 -25.87 -4.06 0.50
CA GLU A 242 -26.54 -2.75 0.49
C GLU A 242 -25.95 -1.82 -0.59
N ILE A 243 -24.62 -1.69 -0.60
CA ILE A 243 -23.92 -0.85 -1.59
C ILE A 243 -24.14 -1.39 -3.01
N SER A 244 -24.09 -2.71 -3.20
CA SER A 244 -24.32 -3.35 -4.50
C SER A 244 -25.76 -3.15 -4.99
N GLY A 245 -26.73 -3.17 -4.07
CA GLY A 245 -28.12 -2.82 -4.35
C GLY A 245 -28.26 -1.38 -4.83
N TRP A 246 -27.61 -0.43 -4.14
CA TRP A 246 -27.58 0.97 -4.57
C TRP A 246 -26.94 1.11 -5.96
N ILE A 247 -25.81 0.45 -6.23
CA ILE A 247 -25.15 0.46 -7.55
C ILE A 247 -26.12 -0.06 -8.63
N ALA A 248 -26.79 -1.19 -8.39
CA ALA A 248 -27.74 -1.77 -9.33
C ALA A 248 -28.93 -0.83 -9.62
N ASP A 249 -29.42 -0.13 -8.59
CA ASP A 249 -30.50 0.84 -8.73
C ASP A 249 -30.08 2.04 -9.59
N GLN A 250 -28.88 2.58 -9.39
CA GLN A 250 -28.34 3.65 -10.24
C GLN A 250 -28.24 3.20 -11.71
N ARG A 251 -27.72 2.00 -11.96
CA ARG A 251 -27.59 1.46 -13.32
C ARG A 251 -28.95 1.25 -13.99
N ARG A 252 -29.96 0.83 -13.23
CA ARG A 252 -31.35 0.71 -13.71
C ARG A 252 -31.96 2.05 -14.12
N THR A 253 -31.48 3.16 -13.56
CA THR A 253 -31.85 4.51 -13.99
C THR A 253 -31.06 5.02 -15.20
N GLY A 254 -30.17 4.20 -15.77
CA GLY A 254 -29.35 4.53 -16.93
C GLY A 254 -28.02 5.22 -16.59
N ARG A 255 -27.65 5.31 -15.31
CA ARG A 255 -26.40 5.94 -14.87
C ARG A 255 -25.24 4.96 -14.89
N LEU A 256 -24.05 5.46 -15.21
CA LEU A 256 -22.81 4.76 -14.89
C LEU A 256 -22.41 5.07 -13.45
N VAL A 257 -21.93 4.05 -12.73
CA VAL A 257 -21.53 4.19 -11.33
C VAL A 257 -20.02 4.09 -11.22
N LEU A 258 -19.38 5.19 -10.84
CA LEU A 258 -17.94 5.28 -10.69
C LEU A 258 -17.53 5.32 -9.22
N GLY A 259 -16.51 4.55 -8.86
CA GLY A 259 -15.84 4.69 -7.58
C GLY A 259 -14.92 5.90 -7.59
N LEU A 260 -15.03 6.79 -6.60
CA LEU A 260 -14.15 7.94 -6.43
C LEU A 260 -13.28 7.80 -5.20
N ASN A 261 -11.98 8.00 -5.38
CA ASN A 261 -11.01 8.06 -4.31
C ASN A 261 -9.99 9.18 -4.55
N CYS A 262 -9.70 9.93 -3.49
CA CYS A 262 -8.76 11.04 -3.48
C CYS A 262 -8.12 11.12 -2.08
N HIS A 263 -6.84 11.51 -2.01
CA HIS A 263 -6.12 11.54 -0.74
C HIS A 263 -5.06 12.64 -0.66
N PRO A 264 -4.63 13.04 0.57
CA PRO A 264 -3.71 14.16 0.74
C PRO A 264 -2.30 13.96 0.15
N LEU A 265 -1.85 12.72 -0.01
CA LEU A 265 -0.52 12.41 -0.58
C LEU A 265 -0.41 12.66 -2.11
N LEU A 266 -1.50 13.07 -2.77
CA LEU A 266 -1.45 13.52 -4.17
C LEU A 266 -0.73 14.86 -4.32
N LEU A 267 -0.67 15.64 -3.23
CA LEU A 267 0.18 16.82 -3.12
C LEU A 267 1.47 16.45 -2.40
N GLU A 268 2.58 16.93 -2.92
CA GLU A 268 3.84 16.86 -2.20
C GLU A 268 3.73 17.61 -0.87
N LEU A 269 4.58 17.23 0.07
CA LEU A 269 4.49 17.72 1.44
C LEU A 269 4.58 19.25 1.55
N GLU A 270 5.37 19.88 0.68
CA GLU A 270 5.51 21.34 0.56
C GLU A 270 4.25 22.01 0.00
N ASP A 271 3.50 21.32 -0.86
CA ASP A 271 2.30 21.83 -1.55
C ASP A 271 1.00 21.52 -0.80
N ARG A 272 1.05 20.83 0.35
CA ARG A 272 -0.17 20.50 1.13
C ARG A 272 -0.98 21.71 1.59
N HIS A 273 -0.39 22.91 1.56
CA HIS A 273 -1.12 24.15 1.82
C HIS A 273 -2.13 24.49 0.71
N ASP A 274 -1.95 23.95 -0.50
CA ASP A 274 -2.87 24.09 -1.63
C ASP A 274 -4.00 23.03 -1.65
N LEU A 275 -4.16 22.25 -0.56
CA LEU A 275 -5.13 21.16 -0.52
C LEU A 275 -6.55 21.63 -0.86
N ASP A 276 -7.04 22.71 -0.25
CA ASP A 276 -8.40 23.18 -0.52
C ASP A 276 -8.59 23.60 -1.98
N ARG A 277 -7.58 24.28 -2.56
CA ARG A 277 -7.57 24.65 -3.98
C ARG A 277 -7.61 23.43 -4.88
N PHE A 278 -6.82 22.40 -4.57
CA PHE A 278 -6.85 21.13 -5.30
C PHE A 278 -8.23 20.46 -5.20
N LEU A 279 -8.82 20.40 -4.01
CA LEU A 279 -10.14 19.81 -3.80
C LEU A 279 -11.25 20.58 -4.53
N ASP A 280 -11.17 21.91 -4.58
CA ASP A 280 -12.09 22.73 -5.37
C ASP A 280 -11.95 22.40 -6.86
N ALA A 281 -10.73 22.42 -7.41
CA ALA A 281 -10.48 22.08 -8.80
C ALA A 281 -10.89 20.65 -9.17
N PHE A 282 -10.66 19.69 -8.26
CA PHE A 282 -11.10 18.31 -8.42
C PHE A 282 -12.63 18.22 -8.49
N VAL A 283 -13.35 18.88 -7.58
CA VAL A 283 -14.82 18.89 -7.57
C VAL A 283 -15.39 19.58 -8.81
N GLU A 284 -14.81 20.69 -9.27
CA GLU A 284 -15.22 21.34 -10.51
C GLU A 284 -15.09 20.38 -11.69
N ALA A 285 -13.93 19.74 -11.86
CA ALA A 285 -13.71 18.78 -12.96
C ALA A 285 -14.69 17.60 -12.91
N ILE A 286 -14.96 17.04 -11.72
CA ILE A 286 -15.92 15.93 -11.55
C ILE A 286 -17.36 16.39 -11.81
N ALA A 287 -17.75 17.58 -11.35
CA ALA A 287 -19.09 18.12 -11.58
C ALA A 287 -19.33 18.44 -13.06
N ASP A 288 -18.36 19.05 -13.74
CA ASP A 288 -18.43 19.34 -15.17
C ASP A 288 -18.50 18.05 -16.00
N PHE A 289 -17.75 17.04 -15.59
CA PHE A 289 -17.80 15.71 -16.18
C PHE A 289 -19.17 15.05 -15.98
N ALA A 290 -19.73 15.11 -14.77
CA ALA A 290 -21.06 14.59 -14.46
C ALA A 290 -22.21 15.39 -15.08
N ALA A 291 -22.01 16.64 -15.46
CA ALA A 291 -23.00 17.40 -16.23
C ALA A 291 -23.10 16.93 -17.69
N ARG A 292 -22.09 16.21 -18.20
CA ARG A 292 -22.00 15.74 -19.60
C ARG A 292 -22.41 14.27 -19.77
N ARG A 293 -22.63 13.54 -18.67
CA ARG A 293 -22.88 12.10 -18.65
C ARG A 293 -23.80 11.77 -17.48
N GLU A 294 -24.68 10.77 -17.63
CA GLU A 294 -25.51 10.27 -16.53
C GLU A 294 -24.64 9.46 -15.56
N LEU A 295 -24.15 10.10 -14.49
CA LEU A 295 -23.21 9.49 -13.54
C LEU A 295 -23.77 9.43 -12.12
N ALA A 296 -23.33 8.42 -11.39
CA ALA A 296 -23.40 8.33 -9.93
C ALA A 296 -22.02 7.97 -9.37
N PHE A 297 -21.75 8.38 -8.13
CA PHE A 297 -20.44 8.23 -7.50
C PHE A 297 -20.51 7.49 -6.16
N LEU A 298 -19.68 6.47 -6.01
CA LEU A 298 -19.42 5.83 -4.73
C LEU A 298 -18.09 6.34 -4.17
N MET A 299 -18.10 6.98 -3.01
CA MET A 299 -16.89 7.42 -2.32
C MET A 299 -16.24 6.22 -1.62
N ILE A 300 -14.97 5.94 -1.91
CA ILE A 300 -14.26 4.76 -1.38
C ILE A 300 -13.04 5.20 -0.57
N ASP A 301 -13.10 4.99 0.75
CA ASP A 301 -11.96 5.16 1.66
C ASP A 301 -11.02 3.95 1.59
N HIS A 302 -9.71 4.17 1.52
CA HIS A 302 -8.72 3.11 1.42
C HIS A 302 -7.57 3.21 2.45
N ASP A 303 -7.42 4.35 3.14
CA ASP A 303 -6.41 4.54 4.17
C ASP A 303 -6.94 5.51 5.24
N SER A 304 -6.84 5.12 6.52
CA SER A 304 -7.34 5.91 7.64
C SER A 304 -6.23 6.45 8.55
N ARG A 305 -4.96 6.31 8.15
CA ARG A 305 -3.81 6.65 8.99
C ARG A 305 -3.56 8.16 9.03
N GLY A 306 -3.93 8.81 10.14
CA GLY A 306 -3.49 10.16 10.48
C GLY A 306 -3.54 11.16 9.31
N SER A 307 -2.42 11.82 9.01
CA SER A 307 -2.36 12.85 7.94
C SER A 307 -2.46 12.32 6.51
N SER A 308 -2.47 11.00 6.32
CA SER A 308 -2.71 10.36 5.03
C SER A 308 -4.12 9.78 4.92
N SER A 309 -5.01 10.04 5.88
CA SER A 309 -6.39 9.56 5.82
C SER A 309 -7.13 10.09 4.59
N ASP A 310 -7.81 9.21 3.86
CA ASP A 310 -8.58 9.57 2.67
C ASP A 310 -9.77 10.46 3.03
N ALA A 311 -10.35 10.29 4.22
CA ALA A 311 -11.45 11.11 4.72
C ALA A 311 -11.14 12.62 4.76
N ILE A 312 -9.86 13.00 4.83
CA ILE A 312 -9.41 14.41 4.75
C ILE A 312 -9.79 15.03 3.39
N CYS A 313 -9.82 14.25 2.32
CA CYS A 313 -10.22 14.69 0.98
C CYS A 313 -11.65 14.26 0.64
N LEU A 314 -12.03 13.01 0.96
CA LEU A 314 -13.31 12.45 0.55
C LEU A 314 -14.51 13.14 1.22
N ARG A 315 -14.41 13.54 2.49
CA ARG A 315 -15.54 14.20 3.17
C ARG A 315 -15.82 15.58 2.56
N PRO A 316 -14.84 16.49 2.37
CA PRO A 316 -15.08 17.74 1.67
C PRO A 316 -15.56 17.56 0.22
N ILE A 317 -15.01 16.58 -0.52
CA ILE A 317 -15.44 16.28 -1.89
C ILE A 317 -16.91 15.84 -1.89
N TYR A 318 -17.28 14.90 -1.02
CA TYR A 318 -18.65 14.41 -0.86
C TYR A 318 -19.61 15.56 -0.57
N ASP A 319 -19.30 16.41 0.43
CA ASP A 319 -20.19 17.52 0.80
C ASP A 319 -20.40 18.51 -0.35
N ARG A 320 -19.36 18.78 -1.14
CA ARG A 320 -19.44 19.71 -2.28
C ARG A 320 -20.19 19.10 -3.46
N LEU A 321 -19.94 17.83 -3.80
CA LEU A 321 -20.65 17.13 -4.87
C LEU A 321 -22.12 16.89 -4.51
N LEU A 322 -22.42 16.54 -3.26
CA LEU A 322 -23.77 16.37 -2.75
C LEU A 322 -24.63 17.62 -2.98
N ARG A 323 -24.06 18.81 -2.76
CA ARG A 323 -24.76 20.10 -3.02
C ARG A 323 -24.99 20.38 -4.51
N ARG A 324 -24.17 19.82 -5.40
CA ARG A 324 -24.26 20.06 -6.85
C ARG A 324 -25.13 19.04 -7.57
N MET A 325 -25.11 17.79 -7.11
CA MET A 325 -25.68 16.64 -7.81
C MET A 325 -26.89 16.04 -7.10
N GLY A 326 -27.10 16.31 -5.81
CA GLY A 326 -28.15 15.66 -5.02
C GLY A 326 -27.72 14.33 -4.39
N ALA A 327 -28.47 13.90 -3.37
CA ALA A 327 -28.16 12.71 -2.56
C ALA A 327 -28.39 11.40 -3.32
N GLU A 328 -29.22 11.43 -4.34
CA GLU A 328 -29.53 10.29 -5.20
C GLU A 328 -28.37 9.91 -6.12
N HIS A 329 -27.39 10.79 -6.34
CA HIS A 329 -26.26 10.57 -7.25
C HIS A 329 -24.96 10.19 -6.53
N ILE A 330 -24.89 10.30 -5.21
CA ILE A 330 -23.63 10.09 -4.49
C ILE A 330 -23.86 9.29 -3.20
N LEU A 331 -23.04 8.25 -3.01
CA LEU A 331 -23.03 7.45 -1.80
C LEU A 331 -21.66 7.53 -1.14
N TYR A 332 -21.63 7.86 0.15
CA TYR A 332 -20.46 7.69 0.99
C TYR A 332 -20.85 6.83 2.19
N PRO A 333 -20.46 5.54 2.22
CA PRO A 333 -20.81 4.65 3.33
C PRO A 333 -20.34 5.21 4.68
N ASP A 334 -21.21 5.12 5.69
CA ASP A 334 -20.88 5.53 7.06
C ASP A 334 -19.87 4.58 7.72
N GLU A 335 -19.98 3.29 7.38
CA GLU A 335 -19.06 2.25 7.82
C GLU A 335 -17.92 2.03 6.82
N ARG A 336 -16.73 1.74 7.34
CA ARG A 336 -15.54 1.50 6.52
C ARG A 336 -15.50 0.05 6.05
N LEU A 337 -15.38 -0.14 4.75
CA LEU A 337 -15.18 -1.46 4.13
C LEU A 337 -13.77 -2.00 4.40
N ALA A 338 -13.69 -3.29 4.71
CA ALA A 338 -12.43 -4.04 4.71
C ALA A 338 -11.91 -4.27 3.28
N ALA A 339 -10.66 -4.70 3.12
CA ALA A 339 -10.04 -4.86 1.80
C ALA A 339 -10.76 -5.85 0.88
N ASP A 340 -11.22 -6.97 1.43
CA ASP A 340 -11.97 -8.01 0.73
C ASP A 340 -13.39 -7.55 0.37
N GLU A 341 -13.99 -6.70 1.20
CA GLU A 341 -15.28 -6.05 0.92
C GLU A 341 -15.17 -4.98 -0.17
N ILE A 342 -14.12 -4.14 -0.12
CA ILE A 342 -13.81 -3.20 -1.22
C ILE A 342 -13.64 -4.00 -2.51
N LYS A 343 -12.90 -5.12 -2.47
CA LYS A 343 -12.69 -5.98 -3.64
C LYS A 343 -14.00 -6.50 -4.23
N ALA A 344 -15.00 -6.81 -3.40
CA ALA A 344 -16.33 -7.20 -3.84
C ALA A 344 -17.05 -6.03 -4.53
N VAL A 345 -17.20 -4.91 -3.81
CA VAL A 345 -17.95 -3.73 -4.28
C VAL A 345 -17.37 -3.13 -5.56
N VAL A 346 -16.04 -3.02 -5.68
CA VAL A 346 -15.44 -2.48 -6.91
C VAL A 346 -15.67 -3.36 -8.13
N GLY A 347 -16.01 -4.64 -7.95
CA GLY A 347 -16.39 -5.54 -9.03
C GLY A 347 -17.72 -5.18 -9.70
N ASP A 348 -18.60 -4.49 -8.98
CA ASP A 348 -19.94 -4.10 -9.47
C ASP A 348 -19.96 -2.73 -10.17
N LEU A 349 -18.89 -1.95 -10.00
CA LEU A 349 -18.74 -0.60 -10.55
C LEU A 349 -18.45 -0.61 -12.05
N ASP A 350 -18.81 0.49 -12.72
CA ASP A 350 -18.51 0.71 -14.13
C ASP A 350 -17.04 1.13 -14.32
N GLY A 351 -16.47 1.86 -13.37
CA GLY A 351 -15.06 2.24 -13.34
C GLY A 351 -14.64 2.84 -12.00
N VAL A 352 -13.33 3.02 -11.78
CA VAL A 352 -12.79 3.63 -10.55
C VAL A 352 -11.79 4.72 -10.87
N VAL A 353 -12.00 5.92 -10.32
CA VAL A 353 -11.07 7.05 -10.34
C VAL A 353 -10.35 7.08 -9.00
N SER A 354 -9.02 6.92 -8.99
CA SER A 354 -8.30 6.82 -7.73
C SER A 354 -6.87 7.33 -7.76
N GLY A 355 -6.48 7.98 -6.65
CA GLY A 355 -5.09 8.23 -6.31
C GLY A 355 -4.38 7.09 -5.58
N ARG A 356 -5.07 6.02 -5.18
CA ARG A 356 -4.50 4.90 -4.42
C ARG A 356 -4.22 3.69 -5.32
N MET A 357 -2.96 3.31 -5.40
CA MET A 357 -2.52 2.15 -6.17
C MET A 357 -3.21 0.84 -5.75
N HIS A 358 -3.36 0.57 -4.44
CA HIS A 358 -4.02 -0.66 -3.98
C HIS A 358 -5.54 -0.68 -4.26
N LEU A 359 -6.20 0.47 -4.41
CA LEU A 359 -7.61 0.52 -4.82
C LEU A 359 -7.71 0.19 -6.31
N MET A 360 -6.77 0.70 -7.11
CA MET A 360 -6.65 0.33 -8.52
C MET A 360 -6.35 -1.17 -8.69
N ILE A 361 -5.46 -1.75 -7.88
CA ILE A 361 -5.21 -3.22 -7.85
C ILE A 361 -6.49 -3.99 -7.50
N ALA A 362 -7.27 -3.50 -6.52
CA ALA A 362 -8.55 -4.10 -6.17
C ALA A 362 -9.51 -4.08 -7.37
N ALA A 363 -9.74 -2.92 -7.98
CA ALA A 363 -10.61 -2.73 -9.13
C ALA A 363 -10.17 -3.57 -10.35
N MET A 364 -8.92 -3.44 -10.80
CA MET A 364 -8.43 -4.18 -11.97
C MET A 364 -8.42 -5.69 -11.74
N GLY A 365 -8.08 -6.13 -10.53
CA GLY A 365 -8.13 -7.55 -10.19
C GLY A 365 -9.56 -8.09 -10.01
N ALA A 366 -10.59 -7.23 -9.90
CA ALA A 366 -12.00 -7.60 -10.02
C ALA A 366 -12.46 -7.59 -11.50
N GLY A 367 -11.77 -6.87 -12.38
CA GLY A 367 -12.14 -6.70 -13.79
C GLY A 367 -12.71 -5.31 -14.11
N THR A 368 -12.52 -4.35 -13.22
CA THR A 368 -13.08 -3.01 -13.32
C THR A 368 -12.04 -2.02 -13.87
N PRO A 369 -12.37 -1.25 -14.91
CA PRO A 369 -11.52 -0.18 -15.44
C PRO A 369 -11.10 0.84 -14.38
N VAL A 370 -9.90 1.40 -14.54
CA VAL A 370 -9.36 2.41 -13.62
C VAL A 370 -8.87 3.65 -14.35
N PHE A 371 -9.07 4.80 -13.72
CA PHE A 371 -8.46 6.08 -14.05
C PHE A 371 -7.55 6.49 -12.89
N GLY A 372 -6.25 6.62 -13.16
CA GLY A 372 -5.25 6.91 -12.13
C GLY A 372 -5.01 8.40 -11.95
N ILE A 373 -4.97 8.86 -10.70
CA ILE A 373 -4.39 10.14 -10.31
C ILE A 373 -2.99 9.84 -9.76
N ASP A 374 -1.98 10.07 -10.58
CA ASP A 374 -0.61 9.66 -10.27
C ASP A 374 0.06 10.59 -9.25
N TYR A 375 0.93 9.97 -8.45
CA TYR A 375 1.83 10.63 -7.54
C TYR A 375 3.06 9.73 -7.37
N LYS A 376 4.26 10.33 -7.41
CA LYS A 376 5.54 9.62 -7.22
C LYS A 376 5.77 8.43 -8.18
N ASP A 377 5.31 8.54 -9.42
CA ASP A 377 5.42 7.52 -10.47
C ASP A 377 4.91 6.13 -10.03
N LYS A 378 3.86 6.09 -9.18
CA LYS A 378 3.40 4.83 -8.59
C LYS A 378 2.43 4.07 -9.49
N MET A 379 1.70 4.76 -10.36
CA MET A 379 0.65 4.12 -11.17
C MET A 379 1.16 3.55 -12.50
N GLU A 380 2.25 4.09 -13.04
CA GLU A 380 2.79 3.68 -14.34
C GLU A 380 3.10 2.18 -14.39
N GLY A 381 3.82 1.68 -13.38
CA GLY A 381 4.18 0.26 -13.28
C GLY A 381 2.97 -0.67 -13.20
N LEU A 382 1.89 -0.22 -12.56
CA LEU A 382 0.63 -0.97 -12.46
C LEU A 382 -0.08 -1.05 -13.82
N LEU A 383 -0.21 0.06 -14.54
CA LEU A 383 -0.85 0.08 -15.86
C LEU A 383 -0.07 -0.75 -16.89
N ASN A 384 1.26 -0.73 -16.81
CA ASN A 384 2.14 -1.52 -17.67
C ASN A 384 1.90 -3.04 -17.55
N HIS A 385 1.55 -3.55 -16.36
CA HIS A 385 1.19 -4.97 -16.18
C HIS A 385 -0.02 -5.39 -16.99
N PHE A 386 -0.94 -4.45 -17.19
CA PHE A 386 -2.11 -4.68 -18.01
C PHE A 386 -1.89 -4.25 -19.45
N GLY A 387 -0.75 -3.67 -19.83
CA GLY A 387 -0.54 -3.10 -21.17
C GLY A 387 -1.48 -1.93 -21.47
N LEU A 388 -1.90 -1.19 -20.43
CA LEU A 388 -2.71 0.01 -20.57
C LEU A 388 -1.82 1.24 -20.77
N PRO A 389 -2.28 2.25 -21.52
CA PRO A 389 -1.51 3.45 -21.75
C PRO A 389 -1.40 4.29 -20.47
N THR A 390 -0.28 5.00 -20.32
CA THR A 390 0.05 5.80 -19.12
C THR A 390 -0.07 7.30 -19.36
N ASP A 391 -0.31 7.72 -20.60
CA ASP A 391 -0.55 9.11 -21.01
C ASP A 391 -1.90 9.67 -20.50
N SER A 392 -2.82 8.78 -20.14
CA SER A 392 -4.12 9.11 -19.55
C SER A 392 -4.07 9.36 -18.03
N LEU A 393 -2.89 9.27 -17.40
CA LEU A 393 -2.73 9.60 -15.98
C LEU A 393 -2.82 11.12 -15.77
N CYS A 394 -3.55 11.53 -14.73
CA CYS A 394 -3.58 12.91 -14.27
C CYS A 394 -2.79 13.07 -12.98
N THR A 395 -2.25 14.26 -12.73
CA THR A 395 -1.66 14.64 -11.44
C THR A 395 -2.52 15.67 -10.73
N ALA A 396 -2.30 15.91 -9.43
CA ALA A 396 -2.96 17.02 -8.72
C ALA A 396 -2.68 18.38 -9.38
N ALA A 397 -1.48 18.55 -9.94
CA ALA A 397 -1.11 19.75 -10.69
C ALA A 397 -1.98 19.92 -11.94
N ASP A 398 -2.28 18.86 -12.69
CA ASP A 398 -3.15 18.93 -13.87
C ASP A 398 -4.55 19.44 -13.51
N PHE A 399 -5.14 18.99 -12.39
CA PHE A 399 -6.41 19.52 -11.89
C PHE A 399 -6.30 21.03 -11.55
N MET A 400 -5.23 21.44 -10.88
CA MET A 400 -5.07 22.84 -10.43
C MET A 400 -4.71 23.84 -11.54
N ARG A 401 -4.38 23.38 -12.76
CA ARG A 401 -4.13 24.25 -13.92
C ARG A 401 -5.38 25.02 -14.34
N GLY A 402 -6.57 24.48 -14.07
CA GLY A 402 -7.84 25.12 -14.42
C GLY A 402 -8.16 25.07 -15.92
N ASP A 403 -7.52 24.17 -16.68
CA ASP A 403 -7.94 23.82 -18.03
C ASP A 403 -8.93 22.64 -18.00
N ASP A 404 -9.53 22.32 -19.14
CA ASP A 404 -10.53 21.26 -19.27
C ASP A 404 -9.93 19.86 -19.42
N ARG A 405 -8.59 19.73 -19.42
CA ARG A 405 -7.89 18.46 -19.68
C ARG A 405 -8.34 17.33 -18.76
N PRO A 406 -8.45 17.50 -17.42
CA PRO A 406 -8.91 16.41 -16.56
C PRO A 406 -10.32 15.93 -16.91
N ALA A 407 -11.24 16.85 -17.21
CA ALA A 407 -12.61 16.52 -17.59
C ALA A 407 -12.66 15.83 -18.97
N VAL A 408 -11.82 16.25 -19.92
CA VAL A 408 -11.67 15.59 -21.23
C VAL A 408 -11.15 14.16 -21.05
N LEU A 409 -10.08 13.95 -20.28
CA LEU A 409 -9.52 12.62 -20.05
C LEU A 409 -10.49 11.68 -19.31
N LEU A 410 -11.26 12.20 -18.35
CA LEU A 410 -12.33 11.44 -17.69
C LEU A 410 -13.45 11.06 -18.66
N THR A 411 -13.80 11.96 -19.58
CA THR A 411 -14.78 11.69 -20.64
C THR A 411 -14.28 10.60 -21.58
N GLU A 412 -13.03 10.69 -22.06
CA GLU A 412 -12.42 9.67 -22.90
C GLU A 412 -12.32 8.31 -22.19
N PHE A 413 -12.01 8.31 -20.89
CA PHE A 413 -12.00 7.10 -20.07
C PHE A 413 -13.37 6.42 -20.04
N VAL A 414 -14.44 7.17 -19.81
CA VAL A 414 -15.81 6.62 -19.82
C VAL A 414 -16.24 6.19 -21.22
N ASP A 415 -15.93 6.97 -22.25
CA ASP A 415 -16.28 6.61 -23.63
C ASP A 415 -15.57 5.32 -24.09
N ARG A 416 -14.45 4.95 -23.46
CA ARG A 416 -13.68 3.72 -23.72
C ARG A 416 -13.86 2.64 -22.65
N ILE A 417 -14.78 2.80 -21.71
CA ILE A 417 -14.83 1.97 -20.50
C ILE A 417 -15.01 0.47 -20.80
N ASP A 418 -15.82 0.13 -21.79
CA ASP A 418 -16.05 -1.26 -22.21
C ASP A 418 -14.82 -1.88 -22.89
N ALA A 419 -14.10 -1.09 -23.69
CA ALA A 419 -12.85 -1.52 -24.31
C ALA A 419 -11.77 -1.76 -23.24
N ILE A 420 -11.64 -0.85 -22.28
CA ILE A 420 -10.71 -1.01 -21.15
C ILE A 420 -11.12 -2.23 -20.30
N ARG A 421 -12.41 -2.43 -20.04
CA ARG A 421 -12.92 -3.57 -19.28
C ARG A 421 -12.57 -4.90 -19.94
N THR A 422 -12.77 -4.99 -21.26
CA THR A 422 -12.41 -6.17 -22.05
C THR A 422 -10.92 -6.46 -21.93
N HIS A 423 -10.08 -5.44 -22.14
CA HIS A 423 -8.63 -5.55 -22.04
C HIS A 423 -8.16 -5.96 -20.63
N VAL A 424 -8.73 -5.36 -19.58
CA VAL A 424 -8.45 -5.73 -18.19
C VAL A 424 -8.86 -7.18 -17.91
N ALA A 425 -10.01 -7.62 -18.42
CA ALA A 425 -10.47 -9.00 -18.24
C ALA A 425 -9.55 -10.02 -18.92
N GLU A 426 -9.01 -9.70 -20.10
CA GLU A 426 -8.06 -10.53 -20.84
C GLU A 426 -6.69 -10.61 -20.16
N ALA A 427 -6.18 -9.50 -19.63
CA ALA A 427 -4.88 -9.46 -18.95
C ALA A 427 -4.92 -10.02 -17.51
N LYS A 428 -6.06 -9.93 -16.83
CA LYS A 428 -6.23 -10.32 -15.41
C LYS A 428 -5.70 -11.72 -15.06
N PRO A 429 -5.95 -12.80 -15.84
CA PRO A 429 -5.40 -14.12 -15.55
C PRO A 429 -3.86 -14.15 -15.52
N LEU A 430 -3.21 -13.45 -16.46
CA LEU A 430 -1.74 -13.36 -16.52
C LEU A 430 -1.19 -12.58 -15.33
N VAL A 431 -1.82 -11.46 -14.97
CA VAL A 431 -1.43 -10.67 -13.79
C VAL A 431 -1.60 -11.48 -12.50
N LYS A 432 -2.70 -12.23 -12.34
CA LYS A 432 -2.88 -13.14 -11.20
C LYS A 432 -1.85 -14.26 -11.20
N ALA A 433 -1.49 -14.82 -12.36
CA ALA A 433 -0.42 -15.81 -12.44
C ALA A 433 0.93 -15.22 -12.02
N ALA A 434 1.26 -14.00 -12.47
CA ALA A 434 2.46 -13.27 -12.04
C ALA A 434 2.44 -12.97 -10.54
N ALA A 435 1.30 -12.63 -9.95
CA ALA A 435 1.18 -12.44 -8.51
C ALA A 435 1.42 -13.74 -7.72
N ARG A 436 1.04 -14.93 -8.24
CA ARG A 436 1.39 -16.21 -7.61
C ARG A 436 2.89 -16.52 -7.63
N GLN A 437 3.64 -15.98 -8.60
CA GLN A 437 5.10 -16.14 -8.68
C GLN A 437 5.86 -15.50 -7.50
N ASN A 438 5.19 -14.71 -6.66
CA ASN A 438 5.76 -14.26 -5.39
C ASN A 438 6.20 -15.41 -4.48
N PHE A 439 5.53 -16.57 -4.58
CA PHE A 439 5.74 -17.73 -3.72
C PHE A 439 6.32 -18.95 -4.48
N ALA A 440 6.77 -18.76 -5.72
CA ALA A 440 7.47 -19.82 -6.44
C ALA A 440 8.80 -20.12 -5.77
N ALA A 441 9.25 -21.38 -5.77
CA ALA A 441 10.54 -21.75 -5.18
C ALA A 441 11.70 -20.90 -5.75
N ALA A 442 12.74 -20.68 -4.94
CA ALA A 442 13.99 -20.11 -5.44
C ALA A 442 14.59 -21.11 -6.47
N ALA A 443 14.94 -20.60 -7.65
CA ALA A 443 15.48 -21.40 -8.76
C ALA A 443 16.99 -21.60 -8.61
#